data_AF-A0A918RF91-F1
#
_entry.id   AF-A0A918RF91-F1
#
_cell.length_a   1.000
_cell.length_b   1.000
_cell.length_c   1.000
_cell.angle_alpha   90.00
_cell.angle_beta   90.00
_cell.angle_gamma   90.00
#
_symmetry.space_group_name_H-M   'P 1'
#
loop_
_entity.id
_entity.type
_entity.pdbx_description
1 polymer ?
#
loop_
_entity_poly.entity_id
_entity_poly.type
_entity_poly.pdbx_seq_one_letter_code
_entity_poly.pdbx_strand_id
1 'polypeptide(L)'
;MQRMNRIFRTFSAALALVGALALGSATAAQQAGHGLEALDPAGAVTIQEARPALWKVADADTTIYLFGTIHLLPPGIEWYSGPVAQAFEASDVLVTEIPELTAGETQEVVVRRAILPKGKSLRSGMRKKELAKFDTALMGFNLPLNAFDTYKPWYAAVILSTLPLQQRGFDLANGVEAQLAARNKARGAPRIGLETLDYQLGLFDGLSPRVQKEYLLSVVDALPTIDTEVGKIVSAWSAGDAEGLAGLMNADQEDPAMMQALLTNRNKAWAQWLKARLDAPGRVFVAVGAGHLGGKDSVQDYLARGGVVSQRVQ
;
A
#
# COMPACT_ATOMS: atom_id res chain seq x y z
N MET A 1 2.47 -14.40 -25.06
CA MET A 1 1.33 -13.67 -24.47
C MET A 1 0.88 -14.24 -23.11
N GLN A 2 0.50 -15.52 -22.99
CA GLN A 2 0.05 -16.10 -21.70
C GLN A 2 1.08 -16.06 -20.54
N ARG A 3 2.39 -16.11 -20.81
CA ARG A 3 3.44 -15.99 -19.78
C ARG A 3 3.69 -14.56 -19.31
N MET A 4 3.47 -13.57 -20.18
CA MET A 4 3.64 -12.14 -19.90
C MET A 4 2.45 -11.62 -19.10
N ASN A 5 1.24 -12.11 -19.42
CA ASN A 5 0.05 -11.96 -18.58
C ASN A 5 0.15 -12.71 -17.24
N ARG A 6 1.16 -13.55 -17.02
CA ARG A 6 1.35 -14.32 -15.76
C ARG A 6 2.26 -13.60 -14.77
N ILE A 7 3.18 -12.78 -15.28
CA ILE A 7 4.15 -12.00 -14.50
C ILE A 7 3.49 -10.80 -13.81
N PHE A 8 2.39 -10.29 -14.38
CA PHE A 8 1.65 -9.14 -13.84
C PHE A 8 0.69 -9.43 -12.68
N ARG A 9 0.37 -10.71 -12.47
CA ARG A 9 -0.77 -11.16 -11.66
C ARG A 9 -0.52 -11.25 -10.15
N THR A 10 0.75 -11.17 -9.77
CA THR A 10 1.23 -11.29 -8.38
C THR A 10 1.55 -9.95 -7.74
N PHE A 11 1.57 -8.86 -8.52
CA PHE A 11 2.16 -7.58 -8.09
C PHE A 11 1.21 -6.68 -7.29
N SER A 12 -0.09 -6.74 -7.54
CA SER A 12 -1.04 -5.81 -6.91
C SER A 12 -1.14 -5.93 -5.38
N ALA A 13 -0.65 -7.03 -4.81
CA ALA A 13 -0.47 -7.22 -3.37
C ALA A 13 0.66 -6.36 -2.76
N ALA A 14 1.65 -5.93 -3.55
CA ALA A 14 2.81 -5.18 -3.08
C ALA A 14 2.46 -3.73 -2.71
N LEU A 15 1.52 -3.11 -3.44
CA LEU A 15 1.13 -1.73 -3.17
C LEU A 15 0.25 -1.58 -1.92
N ALA A 16 -0.29 -2.66 -1.34
CA ALA A 16 -1.16 -2.60 -0.18
C ALA A 16 -0.42 -2.24 1.13
N LEU A 17 0.92 -2.18 1.16
CA LEU A 17 1.68 -2.01 2.40
C LEU A 17 2.86 -1.03 2.37
N VAL A 18 3.09 -0.33 1.27
CA VAL A 18 4.32 0.48 1.15
C VAL A 18 4.38 1.59 2.21
N GLY A 19 3.23 2.12 2.65
CA GLY A 19 3.18 3.19 3.66
C GLY A 19 3.68 2.81 5.05
N ALA A 20 3.72 1.51 5.40
CA ALA A 20 4.04 1.06 6.76
C ALA A 20 5.56 0.92 7.05
N LEU A 21 6.36 0.61 6.02
CA LEU A 21 7.82 0.41 6.16
C LEU A 21 8.63 1.72 6.02
N ALA A 22 7.96 2.81 5.63
CA ALA A 22 8.57 4.09 5.28
C ALA A 22 9.06 4.94 6.47
N LEU A 23 8.61 4.67 7.70
CA LEU A 23 8.99 5.48 8.87
C LEU A 23 10.27 4.99 9.57
N GLY A 24 10.82 3.82 9.21
CA GLY A 24 12.01 3.24 9.86
C GLY A 24 13.29 3.25 9.03
N SER A 25 13.23 3.53 7.73
CA SER A 25 14.36 3.33 6.80
C SER A 25 14.93 4.63 6.21
N ALA A 26 14.87 5.73 6.96
CA ALA A 26 15.63 6.95 6.65
C ALA A 26 17.16 6.76 6.79
N THR A 27 17.66 5.58 7.14
CA THR A 27 19.11 5.33 7.29
C THR A 27 19.67 4.32 6.30
N ALA A 28 18.91 3.32 5.84
CA ALA A 28 19.42 2.34 4.87
C ALA A 28 19.29 2.81 3.41
N ALA A 29 18.14 3.40 3.03
CA ALA A 29 17.95 3.99 1.69
C ALA A 29 18.74 5.29 1.52
N GLN A 30 18.96 6.04 2.61
CA GLN A 30 19.70 7.30 2.59
C GLN A 30 21.22 7.09 2.42
N GLN A 31 21.75 5.94 2.87
CA GLN A 31 23.15 5.57 2.62
C GLN A 31 23.38 4.94 1.23
N ALA A 32 22.36 4.33 0.62
CA ALA A 32 22.43 3.84 -0.77
C ALA A 32 22.05 4.91 -1.82
N GLY A 33 21.31 5.94 -1.42
CA GLY A 33 20.78 7.00 -2.29
C GLY A 33 21.76 8.12 -2.65
N HIS A 34 23.00 8.10 -2.14
CA HIS A 34 24.01 9.11 -2.47
C HIS A 34 24.62 8.98 -3.89
N GLY A 35 24.10 8.08 -4.73
CA GLY A 35 24.58 7.88 -6.11
C GLY A 35 23.49 7.85 -7.19
N LEU A 36 22.23 8.14 -6.85
CA LEU A 36 21.17 8.28 -7.86
C LEU A 36 21.05 9.78 -8.18
N GLU A 37 21.76 10.21 -9.23
CA GLU A 37 21.49 11.52 -9.82
C GLU A 37 20.01 11.57 -10.22
N ALA A 38 19.26 12.44 -9.56
CA ALA A 38 17.95 12.83 -10.04
C ALA A 38 18.14 13.39 -11.46
N LEU A 39 17.44 12.84 -12.43
CA LEU A 39 17.37 13.45 -13.75
C LEU A 39 16.86 14.90 -13.56
N ASP A 40 17.53 15.86 -14.23
CA ASP A 40 17.17 17.28 -14.23
C ASP A 40 15.64 17.46 -14.32
N PRO A 41 15.02 18.43 -13.62
CA PRO A 41 13.59 18.69 -13.69
C PRO A 41 13.27 19.28 -15.07
N ALA A 42 13.15 18.41 -16.07
CA ALA A 42 12.73 18.75 -17.41
C ALA A 42 11.21 18.99 -17.41
N GLY A 43 10.82 20.24 -17.22
CA GLY A 43 9.47 20.74 -17.51
C GLY A 43 8.65 21.12 -16.29
N ALA A 44 7.81 22.15 -16.45
CA ALA A 44 6.78 22.49 -15.47
C ALA A 44 5.90 21.26 -15.22
N VAL A 45 5.80 20.82 -13.96
CA VAL A 45 4.90 19.73 -13.58
C VAL A 45 3.48 20.16 -13.92
N THR A 46 2.85 19.47 -14.87
CA THR A 46 1.44 19.71 -15.20
C THR A 46 0.60 19.22 -14.03
N ILE A 47 -0.20 20.11 -13.45
CA ILE A 47 -1.14 19.75 -12.39
C ILE A 47 -2.32 19.03 -13.03
N GLN A 48 -2.51 17.77 -12.65
CA GLN A 48 -3.66 16.95 -13.00
C GLN A 48 -4.64 16.96 -11.82
N GLU A 49 -5.84 17.49 -12.05
CA GLU A 49 -6.93 17.31 -11.09
C GLU A 49 -7.38 15.84 -11.05
N ALA A 50 -7.50 15.31 -9.84
CA ALA A 50 -8.00 13.98 -9.57
C ALA A 50 -9.33 14.04 -8.80
N ARG A 51 -10.25 13.14 -9.15
CA ARG A 51 -11.57 12.95 -8.51
C ARG A 51 -11.67 11.51 -7.97
N PRO A 52 -10.81 11.10 -7.03
CA PRO A 52 -10.83 9.74 -6.51
C PRO A 52 -12.13 9.39 -5.81
N ALA A 53 -12.43 8.11 -5.78
CA ALA A 53 -13.67 7.61 -5.23
C ALA A 53 -13.80 7.90 -3.72
N LEU A 54 -14.95 8.43 -3.33
CA LEU A 54 -15.31 8.65 -1.93
C LEU A 54 -16.68 8.05 -1.65
N TRP A 55 -16.81 7.32 -0.55
CA TRP A 55 -18.07 6.79 -0.08
C TRP A 55 -18.44 7.35 1.28
N LYS A 56 -19.74 7.35 1.57
CA LYS A 56 -20.33 7.72 2.85
C LYS A 56 -21.16 6.56 3.38
N VAL A 57 -20.98 6.26 4.65
CA VAL A 57 -21.84 5.38 5.46
C VAL A 57 -22.36 6.24 6.61
N ALA A 58 -23.67 6.25 6.87
CA ALA A 58 -24.23 7.11 7.90
C ALA A 58 -25.51 6.55 8.50
N ASP A 59 -25.79 6.97 9.73
CA ASP A 59 -27.05 6.78 10.43
C ASP A 59 -27.56 8.12 11.00
N ALA A 60 -28.31 8.09 12.10
CA ALA A 60 -28.95 9.27 12.68
C ALA A 60 -27.94 10.33 13.19
N ASP A 61 -26.81 9.91 13.74
CA ASP A 61 -25.85 10.81 14.42
C ASP A 61 -24.38 10.55 14.04
N THR A 62 -24.11 9.54 13.21
CA THR A 62 -22.78 9.15 12.80
C THR A 62 -22.62 9.24 11.28
N THR A 63 -21.49 9.77 10.83
CA THR A 63 -21.09 9.77 9.43
C THR A 63 -19.66 9.24 9.30
N ILE A 64 -19.47 8.21 8.50
CA ILE A 64 -18.18 7.63 8.17
C ILE A 64 -17.93 7.83 6.67
N TYR A 65 -16.86 8.53 6.34
CA TYR A 65 -16.34 8.60 4.97
C TYR A 65 -15.33 7.48 4.76
N LEU A 66 -15.44 6.74 3.66
CA LEU A 66 -14.47 5.74 3.24
C LEU A 66 -13.72 6.28 2.03
N PHE A 67 -12.40 6.43 2.14
CA PHE A 67 -11.55 7.00 1.11
C PHE A 67 -10.41 6.06 0.76
N GLY A 68 -10.27 5.80 -0.55
CA GLY A 68 -9.26 4.90 -1.10
C GLY A 68 -7.95 5.63 -1.30
N THR A 69 -6.86 5.13 -0.74
CA THR A 69 -5.56 5.79 -0.76
C THR A 69 -4.54 5.07 -1.65
N ILE A 70 -3.56 5.83 -2.15
CA ILE A 70 -2.39 5.35 -2.90
C ILE A 70 -1.13 5.79 -2.16
N HIS A 71 -0.28 4.83 -1.80
CA HIS A 71 0.90 5.04 -0.94
C HIS A 71 2.02 5.87 -1.55
N LEU A 72 2.15 5.86 -2.88
CA LEU A 72 3.12 6.69 -3.60
C LEU A 72 2.44 7.32 -4.80
N LEU A 73 2.55 8.63 -4.91
CA LEU A 73 2.10 9.38 -6.08
C LEU A 73 3.28 10.09 -6.73
N PRO A 74 3.28 10.24 -8.06
CA PRO A 74 4.16 11.19 -8.71
C PRO A 74 3.75 12.63 -8.32
N PRO A 75 4.62 13.62 -8.49
CA PRO A 75 4.24 15.01 -8.30
C PRO A 75 3.14 15.42 -9.29
N GLY A 76 2.40 16.47 -8.95
CA GLY A 76 1.44 17.09 -9.86
C GLY A 76 0.04 16.49 -9.88
N ILE A 77 -0.31 15.58 -8.95
CA ILE A 77 -1.69 15.08 -8.81
C ILE A 77 -2.40 15.83 -7.69
N GLU A 78 -3.37 16.67 -8.07
CA GLU A 78 -4.20 17.43 -7.13
C GLU A 78 -5.51 16.69 -6.85
N TRP A 79 -5.56 15.97 -5.73
CA TRP A 79 -6.71 15.17 -5.32
C TRP A 79 -7.45 15.76 -4.11
N TYR A 80 -6.81 16.65 -3.36
CA TYR A 80 -7.33 17.20 -2.11
C TYR A 80 -8.23 18.41 -2.37
N SER A 81 -9.35 18.18 -3.03
CA SER A 81 -10.32 19.23 -3.35
C SER A 81 -11.75 18.70 -3.29
N GLY A 82 -12.73 19.62 -3.34
CA GLY A 82 -14.15 19.28 -3.45
C GLY A 82 -14.65 18.38 -2.30
N PRO A 83 -15.51 17.37 -2.60
CA PRO A 83 -16.06 16.44 -1.61
C PRO A 83 -15.03 15.77 -0.70
N VAL A 84 -13.85 15.39 -1.21
CA VAL A 84 -12.80 14.73 -0.41
C VAL A 84 -12.26 15.67 0.67
N ALA A 85 -11.85 16.88 0.28
CA ALA A 85 -11.37 17.87 1.23
C ALA A 85 -12.47 18.24 2.25
N GLN A 86 -13.70 18.49 1.78
CA GLN A 86 -14.83 18.82 2.66
C GLN A 86 -15.12 17.71 3.67
N ALA A 87 -15.13 16.44 3.24
CA ALA A 87 -15.35 15.30 4.11
C ALA A 87 -14.24 15.14 5.16
N PHE A 88 -12.98 15.31 4.76
CA PHE A 88 -11.84 15.24 5.68
C PHE A 88 -11.89 16.38 6.70
N GLU A 89 -12.03 17.63 6.27
CA GLU A 89 -12.05 18.80 7.16
C GLU A 89 -13.23 18.77 8.13
N ALA A 90 -14.37 18.20 7.71
CA ALA A 90 -15.53 18.04 8.58
C ALA A 90 -15.42 16.88 9.58
N SER A 91 -14.45 15.97 9.42
CA SER A 91 -14.35 14.76 10.24
C SER A 91 -13.62 14.99 11.55
N ASP A 92 -14.13 14.44 12.65
CA ASP A 92 -13.58 14.62 14.00
C ASP A 92 -12.37 13.70 14.27
N VAL A 93 -12.26 12.59 13.54
CA VAL A 93 -11.18 11.59 13.69
C VAL A 93 -10.73 11.06 12.32
N LEU A 94 -9.41 10.87 12.16
CA LEU A 94 -8.83 10.12 11.05
C LEU A 94 -8.61 8.67 11.47
N VAL A 95 -9.12 7.74 10.67
CA VAL A 95 -8.88 6.31 10.82
C VAL A 95 -8.03 5.87 9.63
N THR A 96 -6.88 5.27 9.90
CA THR A 96 -6.01 4.67 8.87
C THR A 96 -5.86 3.18 9.11
N GLU A 97 -5.23 2.44 8.19
CA GLU A 97 -4.97 1.01 8.41
C GLU A 97 -4.15 0.76 9.68
N ILE A 98 -3.08 1.53 9.87
CA ILE A 98 -2.21 1.48 11.05
C ILE A 98 -2.22 2.84 11.77
N PRO A 99 -2.02 2.89 13.11
CA PRO A 99 -1.95 4.14 13.85
C PRO A 99 -0.67 4.94 13.51
N GLU A 100 -0.55 6.14 14.05
CA GLU A 100 0.74 6.84 14.07
C GLU A 100 1.72 6.07 14.95
N LEU A 101 2.95 5.91 14.46
CA LEU A 101 4.05 5.23 15.14
C LEU A 101 5.28 6.11 15.04
N THR A 102 6.11 6.06 16.08
CA THR A 102 7.46 6.62 16.02
C THR A 102 8.36 5.78 15.11
N ALA A 103 9.47 6.39 14.67
CA ALA A 103 10.49 5.66 13.91
C ALA A 103 11.06 4.47 14.70
N GLY A 104 11.21 4.61 16.02
CA GLY A 104 11.69 3.55 16.91
C GLY A 104 10.72 2.35 16.98
N GLU A 105 9.44 2.61 17.19
CA GLU A 105 8.41 1.57 17.20
C GLU A 105 8.32 0.86 15.85
N THR A 106 8.39 1.63 14.75
CA THR A 106 8.39 1.07 13.39
C THR A 106 9.58 0.15 13.18
N GLN A 107 10.79 0.61 13.53
CA GLN A 107 12.02 -0.15 13.37
C GLN A 107 12.02 -1.43 14.20
N GLU A 108 11.50 -1.40 15.44
CA GLU A 108 11.41 -2.57 16.31
C GLU A 108 10.55 -3.67 15.65
N VAL A 109 9.37 -3.31 15.15
CA VAL A 109 8.46 -4.26 14.50
C VAL A 109 9.08 -4.82 13.22
N VAL A 110 9.76 -3.99 12.43
CA VAL A 110 10.49 -4.42 11.23
C VAL A 110 11.59 -5.42 11.59
N VAL A 111 12.44 -5.13 12.59
CA VAL A 111 13.49 -6.05 13.01
C VAL A 111 12.91 -7.39 13.46
N ARG A 112 11.83 -7.37 14.23
CA ARG A 112 11.17 -8.60 14.72
C ARG A 112 10.57 -9.43 13.59
N ARG A 113 9.90 -8.79 12.62
CA ARG A 113 9.12 -9.48 11.58
C ARG A 113 9.94 -9.80 10.33
N ALA A 114 10.85 -8.92 9.93
CA ALA A 114 11.54 -9.00 8.64
C ALA A 114 12.91 -9.70 8.71
N ILE A 115 13.58 -9.78 9.86
CA ILE A 115 14.92 -10.37 9.95
C ILE A 115 14.85 -11.90 10.04
N LEU A 116 15.73 -12.57 9.30
CA LEU A 116 15.91 -14.02 9.35
C LEU A 116 16.61 -14.46 10.65
N PRO A 117 16.34 -15.68 11.14
CA PRO A 117 17.10 -16.25 12.25
C PRO A 117 18.61 -16.27 11.95
N LYS A 118 19.43 -16.14 13.01
CA LYS A 118 20.89 -16.14 12.90
C LYS A 118 21.40 -17.36 12.10
N GLY A 119 22.29 -17.12 11.14
CA GLY A 119 22.88 -18.16 10.30
C GLY A 119 22.03 -18.59 9.11
N LYS A 120 20.83 -18.02 8.94
CA LYS A 120 20.04 -18.13 7.71
C LYS A 120 20.37 -16.97 6.77
N SER A 121 20.17 -17.20 5.48
CA SER A 121 20.30 -16.18 4.44
C SER A 121 19.17 -16.33 3.45
N LEU A 122 18.64 -15.20 2.96
CA LEU A 122 17.64 -15.18 1.89
C LEU A 122 18.12 -15.99 0.67
N ARG A 123 19.40 -15.80 0.32
CA ARG A 123 20.03 -16.38 -0.87
C ARG A 123 20.20 -17.89 -0.79
N SER A 124 20.36 -18.46 0.41
CA SER A 124 20.61 -19.90 0.57
C SER A 124 19.39 -20.77 0.24
N GLY A 125 18.19 -20.18 0.21
CA GLY A 125 16.94 -20.85 -0.20
C GLY A 125 16.66 -20.83 -1.71
N MET A 126 17.55 -20.23 -2.52
CA MET A 126 17.34 -20.02 -3.95
C MET A 126 18.08 -21.05 -4.81
N ARG A 127 17.44 -21.47 -5.90
CA ARG A 127 18.09 -22.23 -6.98
C ARG A 127 19.00 -21.31 -7.78
N LYS A 128 20.02 -21.85 -8.47
CA LYS A 128 20.97 -21.07 -9.28
C LYS A 128 20.31 -20.05 -10.23
N LYS A 129 19.23 -20.45 -10.91
CA LYS A 129 18.48 -19.57 -11.83
C LYS A 129 17.71 -18.46 -11.11
N GLU A 130 17.17 -18.75 -9.92
CA GLU A 130 16.45 -17.79 -9.08
C GLU A 130 17.42 -16.75 -8.54
N LEU A 131 18.59 -17.21 -8.05
CA LEU A 131 19.66 -16.36 -7.55
C LEU A 131 20.20 -15.42 -8.63
N ALA A 132 20.45 -15.92 -9.84
CA ALA A 132 20.93 -15.10 -10.95
C ALA A 132 19.95 -13.97 -11.30
N LYS A 133 18.64 -14.25 -11.32
CA LYS A 133 17.61 -13.23 -11.54
C LYS A 133 17.61 -12.17 -10.45
N PHE A 134 17.65 -12.60 -9.19
CA PHE A 134 17.70 -11.71 -8.04
C PHE A 134 18.94 -10.81 -8.08
N ASP A 135 20.11 -11.37 -8.41
CA ASP A 135 21.36 -10.62 -8.57
C ASP A 135 21.28 -9.58 -9.68
N THR A 136 20.72 -9.95 -10.84
CA THR A 136 20.49 -9.00 -11.93
C THR A 136 19.60 -7.84 -11.51
N ALA A 137 18.53 -8.11 -10.75
CA ALA A 137 17.66 -7.06 -10.23
C ALA A 137 18.40 -6.12 -9.27
N LEU A 138 19.18 -6.66 -8.32
CA LEU A 138 19.96 -5.84 -7.39
C LEU A 138 20.98 -4.95 -8.11
N MET A 139 21.72 -5.51 -9.07
CA MET A 139 22.68 -4.75 -9.87
C MET A 139 22.00 -3.66 -10.71
N GLY A 140 20.79 -3.90 -11.23
CA GLY A 140 20.01 -2.91 -11.96
C GLY A 140 19.64 -1.66 -11.13
N PHE A 141 19.56 -1.79 -9.82
CA PHE A 141 19.36 -0.67 -8.87
C PHE A 141 20.63 -0.26 -8.14
N ASN A 142 21.81 -0.70 -8.60
CA ASN A 142 23.10 -0.41 -7.97
C ASN A 142 23.19 -0.87 -6.50
N LEU A 143 22.45 -1.92 -6.13
CA LEU A 143 22.45 -2.48 -4.78
C LEU A 143 23.53 -3.57 -4.62
N PRO A 144 24.19 -3.65 -3.45
CA PRO A 144 25.06 -4.78 -3.12
C PRO A 144 24.32 -6.12 -3.19
N LEU A 145 24.97 -7.17 -3.70
CA LEU A 145 24.33 -8.49 -3.83
C LEU A 145 23.89 -9.11 -2.50
N ASN A 146 24.47 -8.64 -1.39
CA ASN A 146 24.17 -9.06 -0.03
C ASN A 146 23.19 -8.13 0.70
N ALA A 147 22.61 -7.12 0.04
CA ALA A 147 21.78 -6.10 0.67
C ALA A 147 20.59 -6.66 1.48
N PHE A 148 20.07 -7.82 1.07
CA PHE A 148 18.90 -8.46 1.68
C PHE A 148 19.22 -9.80 2.36
N ASP A 149 20.48 -10.18 2.54
CA ASP A 149 20.86 -11.52 3.02
C ASP A 149 20.25 -11.85 4.38
N THR A 150 20.17 -10.86 5.27
CA THR A 150 19.65 -11.01 6.62
C THR A 150 18.13 -10.86 6.70
N TYR A 151 17.45 -10.53 5.60
CA TYR A 151 16.01 -10.26 5.57
C TYR A 151 15.23 -11.44 5.00
N LYS A 152 13.96 -11.56 5.40
CA LYS A 152 13.02 -12.53 4.84
C LYS A 152 12.65 -12.12 3.41
N PRO A 153 12.35 -13.07 2.51
CA PRO A 153 12.05 -12.77 1.11
C PRO A 153 10.93 -11.75 0.89
N TRP A 154 9.87 -11.77 1.72
CA TRP A 154 8.76 -10.82 1.59
C TRP A 154 9.20 -9.37 1.77
N TYR A 155 10.16 -9.11 2.66
CA TYR A 155 10.64 -7.76 2.93
C TYR A 155 11.43 -7.22 1.74
N ALA A 156 12.34 -8.05 1.19
CA ALA A 156 13.05 -7.71 -0.04
C ALA A 156 12.08 -7.44 -1.20
N ALA A 157 10.99 -8.21 -1.30
CA ALA A 157 9.96 -8.03 -2.32
C ALA A 157 9.28 -6.65 -2.20
N VAL A 158 8.89 -6.26 -0.97
CA VAL A 158 8.28 -4.94 -0.74
C VAL A 158 9.25 -3.82 -1.09
N ILE A 159 10.50 -3.88 -0.63
CA ILE A 159 11.48 -2.82 -0.93
C ILE A 159 11.79 -2.74 -2.44
N LEU A 160 12.02 -3.87 -3.11
CA LEU A 160 12.32 -3.87 -4.55
C LEU A 160 11.14 -3.34 -5.38
N SER A 161 9.89 -3.52 -4.92
CA SER A 161 8.73 -3.00 -5.63
C SER A 161 8.66 -1.48 -5.72
N THR A 162 9.34 -0.75 -4.83
CA THR A 162 9.25 0.72 -4.78
C THR A 162 10.34 1.41 -5.59
N LEU A 163 11.50 0.78 -5.75
CA LEU A 163 12.68 1.41 -6.39
C LEU A 163 12.41 1.93 -7.82
N PRO A 164 11.73 1.17 -8.71
CA PRO A 164 11.42 1.66 -10.06
C PRO A 164 10.50 2.89 -10.02
N LEU A 165 9.56 2.93 -9.07
CA LEU A 165 8.63 4.04 -8.92
C LEU A 165 9.37 5.30 -8.46
N GLN A 166 10.29 5.15 -7.51
CA GLN A 166 11.13 6.25 -7.02
C GLN A 166 12.02 6.84 -8.13
N GLN A 167 12.61 5.99 -8.99
CA GLN A 167 13.35 6.45 -10.17
C GLN A 167 12.47 7.23 -11.17
N ARG A 168 11.15 7.06 -11.11
CA ARG A 168 10.15 7.79 -11.92
C ARG A 168 9.52 8.98 -11.18
N GLY A 169 10.05 9.36 -10.02
CA GLY A 169 9.59 10.50 -9.24
C GLY A 169 8.36 10.23 -8.37
N PHE A 170 7.94 8.98 -8.20
CA PHE A 170 6.94 8.64 -7.19
C PHE A 170 7.57 8.76 -5.80
N ASP A 171 6.83 9.36 -4.86
CA ASP A 171 7.30 9.58 -3.51
C ASP A 171 6.24 9.16 -2.48
N LEU A 172 6.71 8.56 -1.39
CA LEU A 172 5.92 8.26 -0.20
C LEU A 172 5.37 9.53 0.48
N ALA A 173 6.13 10.63 0.44
CA ALA A 173 5.70 11.93 0.95
C ALA A 173 4.54 12.53 0.13
N ASN A 174 4.43 12.16 -1.15
CA ASN A 174 3.31 12.52 -2.01
C ASN A 174 2.12 11.56 -1.84
N GLY A 175 2.32 10.42 -1.17
CA GLY A 175 1.30 9.44 -0.87
C GLY A 175 0.12 10.04 -0.12
N VAL A 176 -1.08 9.56 -0.43
CA VAL A 176 -2.35 10.09 0.09
C VAL A 176 -2.38 10.00 1.62
N GLU A 177 -1.97 8.87 2.19
CA GLU A 177 -1.91 8.63 3.63
C GLU A 177 -0.96 9.60 4.34
N ALA A 178 0.22 9.86 3.77
CA ALA A 178 1.20 10.78 4.33
C ALA A 178 0.65 12.22 4.35
N GLN A 179 0.02 12.62 3.25
CA GLN A 179 -0.62 13.92 3.08
C GLN A 179 -1.82 14.12 4.03
N LEU A 180 -2.66 13.10 4.23
CA LEU A 180 -3.75 13.10 5.20
C LEU A 180 -3.24 13.11 6.64
N ALA A 181 -2.22 12.33 6.96
CA ALA A 181 -1.61 12.29 8.29
C ALA A 181 -1.01 13.65 8.67
N ALA A 182 -0.29 14.30 7.75
CA ALA A 182 0.26 15.63 7.97
C ALA A 182 -0.84 16.68 8.23
N ARG A 183 -1.91 16.69 7.42
CA ARG A 183 -3.07 17.57 7.63
C ARG A 183 -3.79 17.28 8.95
N ASN A 184 -3.99 16.01 9.28
CA ASN A 184 -4.65 15.59 10.52
C ASN A 184 -3.85 16.02 11.75
N LYS A 185 -2.52 15.93 11.69
CA LYS A 185 -1.62 16.42 12.73
C LYS A 185 -1.69 17.94 12.89
N ALA A 186 -1.72 18.68 11.78
CA ALA A 186 -1.82 20.14 11.81
C ALA A 186 -3.11 20.64 12.47
N ARG A 187 -4.23 19.93 12.33
CA ARG A 187 -5.50 20.24 13.01
C ARG A 187 -5.63 19.68 14.43
N GLY A 188 -4.65 18.91 14.92
CA GLY A 188 -4.67 18.33 16.27
C GLY A 188 -5.76 17.29 16.51
N ALA A 189 -6.31 16.68 15.46
CA ALA A 189 -7.36 15.67 15.58
C ALA A 189 -6.77 14.27 15.84
N PRO A 190 -7.49 13.39 16.55
CA PRO A 190 -7.03 12.03 16.78
C PRO A 190 -6.84 11.25 15.47
N ARG A 191 -5.79 10.41 15.44
CA ARG A 191 -5.57 9.38 14.42
C ARG A 191 -5.57 8.01 15.08
N ILE A 192 -6.38 7.08 14.58
CA ILE A 192 -6.45 5.70 15.07
C ILE A 192 -6.22 4.71 13.93
N GLY A 193 -5.76 3.50 14.26
CA GLY A 193 -5.56 2.39 13.33
C GLY A 193 -6.70 1.38 13.37
N LEU A 194 -7.05 0.80 12.22
CA LEU A 194 -7.89 -0.40 12.15
C LEU A 194 -7.13 -1.66 12.57
N GLU A 195 -5.81 -1.64 12.42
CA GLU A 195 -4.88 -2.73 12.66
C GLU A 195 -3.60 -2.20 13.34
N THR A 196 -2.72 -3.12 13.74
CA THR A 196 -1.37 -2.76 14.20
C THR A 196 -0.35 -3.02 13.10
N LEU A 197 0.78 -2.30 13.12
CA LEU A 197 1.91 -2.59 12.23
C LEU A 197 2.38 -4.04 12.39
N ASP A 198 2.38 -4.57 13.61
CA ASP A 198 2.80 -5.95 13.89
C ASP A 198 1.87 -6.98 13.25
N TYR A 199 0.55 -6.76 13.31
CA TYR A 199 -0.43 -7.57 12.59
C TYR A 199 -0.16 -7.53 11.09
N GLN A 200 -0.02 -6.31 10.55
CA GLN A 200 0.10 -6.08 9.12
C GLN A 200 1.38 -6.69 8.52
N LEU A 201 2.56 -6.50 9.15
CA LEU A 201 3.79 -7.19 8.75
C LEU A 201 3.72 -8.70 9.04
N GLY A 202 2.99 -9.09 10.08
CA GLY A 202 2.71 -10.48 10.43
C GLY A 202 1.96 -11.25 9.35
N LEU A 203 1.16 -10.58 8.51
CA LEU A 203 0.48 -11.22 7.37
C LEU A 203 1.50 -11.78 6.37
N PHE A 204 2.58 -11.05 6.10
CA PHE A 204 3.65 -11.49 5.20
C PHE A 204 4.58 -12.49 5.88
N ASP A 205 4.95 -12.23 7.13
CA ASP A 205 5.83 -13.10 7.90
C ASP A 205 5.20 -14.49 8.16
N GLY A 206 3.88 -14.53 8.33
CA GLY A 206 3.12 -15.76 8.50
C GLY A 206 2.99 -16.62 7.24
N LEU A 207 3.33 -16.09 6.05
CA LEU A 207 3.33 -16.86 4.81
C LEU A 207 4.40 -17.95 4.87
N SER A 208 4.13 -19.09 4.23
CA SER A 208 5.13 -20.16 4.15
C SER A 208 6.42 -19.67 3.47
N PRO A 209 7.61 -20.21 3.82
CA PRO A 209 8.86 -19.82 3.17
C PRO A 209 8.84 -19.95 1.64
N ARG A 210 8.07 -20.92 1.14
CA ARG A 210 7.85 -21.10 -0.31
C ARG A 210 7.10 -19.90 -0.90
N VAL A 211 5.98 -19.52 -0.31
CA VAL A 211 5.13 -18.40 -0.78
C VAL A 211 5.89 -17.08 -0.70
N GLN A 212 6.64 -16.83 0.37
CA GLN A 212 7.48 -15.63 0.47
C GLN A 212 8.52 -15.54 -0.66
N LYS A 213 9.15 -16.67 -1.01
CA LYS A 213 10.12 -16.74 -2.12
C LYS A 213 9.44 -16.55 -3.48
N GLU A 214 8.30 -17.21 -3.70
CA GLU A 214 7.51 -17.05 -4.93
C GLU A 214 7.06 -15.59 -5.11
N TYR A 215 6.63 -14.94 -4.02
CA TYR A 215 6.31 -13.51 -4.01
C TYR A 215 7.51 -12.64 -4.42
N LEU A 216 8.68 -12.83 -3.80
CA LEU A 216 9.91 -12.10 -4.18
C LEU A 216 10.27 -12.26 -5.66
N LEU A 217 10.29 -13.50 -6.15
CA LEU A 217 10.65 -13.76 -7.55
C LEU A 217 9.64 -13.18 -8.53
N SER A 218 8.36 -13.12 -8.12
CA SER A 218 7.32 -12.49 -8.91
C SER A 218 7.49 -10.98 -9.01
N VAL A 219 7.90 -10.32 -7.92
CA VAL A 219 8.26 -8.89 -7.95
C VAL A 219 9.45 -8.69 -8.86
N VAL A 220 10.51 -9.50 -8.72
CA VAL A 220 11.71 -9.44 -9.56
C VAL A 220 11.36 -9.55 -11.05
N ASP A 221 10.46 -10.47 -11.41
CA ASP A 221 10.04 -10.63 -12.81
C ASP A 221 9.18 -9.44 -13.32
N ALA A 222 8.48 -8.73 -12.43
CA ALA A 222 7.60 -7.59 -12.76
C ALA A 222 8.32 -6.23 -12.79
N LEU A 223 9.52 -6.10 -12.21
CA LEU A 223 10.30 -4.85 -12.14
C LEU A 223 10.38 -4.07 -13.47
N PRO A 224 10.54 -4.70 -14.66
CA PRO A 224 10.67 -3.95 -15.90
C PRO A 224 9.41 -3.20 -16.36
N THR A 225 8.25 -3.51 -15.77
CA THR A 225 6.93 -3.04 -16.25
C THR A 225 6.07 -2.43 -15.15
N ILE A 226 6.54 -2.50 -13.91
CA ILE A 226 5.85 -2.09 -12.68
C ILE A 226 5.40 -0.62 -12.70
N ASP A 227 6.20 0.28 -13.26
CA ASP A 227 5.93 1.72 -13.35
C ASP A 227 4.73 2.01 -14.25
N THR A 228 4.65 1.32 -15.38
CA THR A 228 3.55 1.42 -16.34
C THR A 228 2.22 1.04 -15.68
N GLU A 229 2.25 0.09 -14.75
CA GLU A 229 1.03 -0.52 -14.24
C GLU A 229 0.55 0.12 -12.95
N VAL A 230 1.49 0.61 -12.15
CA VAL A 230 1.18 1.64 -11.15
C VAL A 230 0.62 2.89 -11.83
N GLY A 231 1.12 3.27 -13.01
CA GLY A 231 0.54 4.37 -13.81
C GLY A 231 -0.94 4.15 -14.17
N LYS A 232 -1.34 2.92 -14.51
CA LYS A 232 -2.76 2.57 -14.74
C LYS A 232 -3.59 2.64 -13.45
N ILE A 233 -3.04 2.15 -12.34
CA ILE A 233 -3.67 2.23 -11.00
C ILE A 233 -3.91 3.69 -10.62
N VAL A 234 -2.89 4.55 -10.75
CA VAL A 234 -3.01 5.98 -10.48
C VAL A 234 -4.03 6.64 -11.40
N SER A 235 -4.06 6.27 -12.68
CA SER A 235 -5.04 6.82 -13.63
C SER A 235 -6.48 6.44 -13.26
N ALA A 236 -6.74 5.17 -12.95
CA ALA A 236 -8.05 4.68 -12.52
C ALA A 236 -8.48 5.32 -11.18
N TRP A 237 -7.54 5.41 -10.24
CA TRP A 237 -7.76 6.08 -8.96
C TRP A 237 -8.09 7.57 -9.16
N SER A 238 -7.32 8.30 -9.96
CA SER A 238 -7.55 9.72 -10.25
C SER A 238 -8.88 9.97 -10.96
N ALA A 239 -9.37 9.02 -11.75
CA ALA A 239 -10.68 9.09 -12.41
C ALA A 239 -11.86 8.68 -11.51
N GLY A 240 -11.59 8.19 -10.29
CA GLY A 240 -12.64 7.65 -9.42
C GLY A 240 -13.24 6.32 -9.90
N ASP A 241 -12.57 5.61 -10.81
CA ASP A 241 -13.00 4.31 -11.32
C ASP A 241 -12.65 3.20 -10.32
N ALA A 242 -13.46 3.08 -9.27
CA ALA A 242 -13.24 2.12 -8.18
C ALA A 242 -13.34 0.66 -8.63
N GLU A 243 -14.22 0.34 -9.59
CA GLU A 243 -14.38 -1.02 -10.12
C GLU A 243 -13.22 -1.38 -11.05
N GLY A 244 -12.81 -0.48 -11.95
CA GLY A 244 -11.62 -0.69 -12.77
C GLY A 244 -10.34 -0.78 -11.93
N LEU A 245 -10.23 0.06 -10.89
CA LEU A 245 -9.13 0.00 -9.94
C LEU A 245 -9.10 -1.34 -9.18
N ALA A 246 -10.24 -1.83 -8.71
CA ALA A 246 -10.33 -3.17 -8.11
C ALA A 246 -9.99 -4.27 -9.13
N GLY A 247 -10.37 -4.11 -10.40
CA GLY A 247 -9.94 -5.01 -11.47
C GLY A 247 -8.41 -5.03 -11.65
N LEU A 248 -7.75 -3.88 -11.58
CA LEU A 248 -6.29 -3.78 -11.68
C LEU A 248 -5.57 -4.30 -10.43
N MET A 249 -6.15 -4.05 -9.24
CA MET A 249 -5.50 -4.33 -7.96
C MET A 249 -5.84 -5.71 -7.37
N ASN A 250 -7.02 -6.26 -7.69
CA ASN A 250 -7.56 -7.44 -7.02
C ASN A 250 -7.79 -8.60 -7.99
N ALA A 251 -8.00 -8.32 -9.28
CA ALA A 251 -8.14 -9.40 -10.25
C ALA A 251 -6.82 -10.15 -10.40
N ASP A 252 -6.95 -11.47 -10.58
CA ASP A 252 -5.85 -12.38 -10.86
C ASP A 252 -4.83 -12.64 -9.72
N GLN A 253 -5.14 -12.40 -8.44
CA GLN A 253 -4.29 -12.91 -7.35
C GLN A 253 -4.20 -14.45 -7.42
N GLU A 254 -3.06 -14.97 -7.90
CA GLU A 254 -2.87 -16.41 -8.17
C GLU A 254 -2.75 -17.26 -6.88
N ASP A 255 -2.41 -16.64 -5.74
CA ASP A 255 -2.37 -17.31 -4.44
C ASP A 255 -3.60 -16.91 -3.60
N PRO A 256 -4.61 -17.80 -3.50
CA PRO A 256 -5.78 -17.58 -2.66
C PRO A 256 -5.43 -17.26 -1.20
N ALA A 257 -4.31 -17.77 -0.68
CA ALA A 257 -3.90 -17.49 0.69
C ALA A 257 -3.42 -16.04 0.85
N MET A 258 -2.70 -15.50 -0.13
CA MET A 258 -2.27 -14.09 -0.11
C MET A 258 -3.48 -13.16 -0.27
N MET A 259 -4.39 -13.48 -1.19
CA MET A 259 -5.66 -12.78 -1.40
C MET A 259 -6.51 -12.76 -0.14
N GLN A 260 -6.70 -13.92 0.48
CA GLN A 260 -7.46 -14.04 1.70
C GLN A 260 -6.83 -13.25 2.85
N ALA A 261 -5.50 -13.30 3.01
CA ALA A 261 -4.78 -12.62 4.08
C ALA A 261 -4.73 -11.09 3.90
N LEU A 262 -4.41 -10.61 2.70
CA LEU A 262 -4.10 -9.19 2.45
C LEU A 262 -5.31 -8.33 2.12
N LEU A 263 -6.43 -8.91 1.68
CA LEU A 263 -7.67 -8.13 1.49
C LEU A 263 -8.87 -8.78 2.18
N THR A 264 -9.25 -10.02 1.86
CA THR A 264 -10.58 -10.54 2.24
C THR A 264 -10.81 -10.58 3.76
N ASN A 265 -9.85 -11.10 4.53
CA ASN A 265 -9.96 -11.16 5.98
C ASN A 265 -9.98 -9.76 6.61
N ARG A 266 -9.17 -8.84 6.07
CA ARG A 266 -9.08 -7.45 6.54
C ARG A 266 -10.36 -6.68 6.23
N ASN A 267 -10.87 -6.78 5.00
CA ASN A 267 -12.14 -6.18 4.58
C ASN A 267 -13.30 -6.62 5.47
N LYS A 268 -13.36 -7.92 5.80
CA LYS A 268 -14.37 -8.45 6.72
C LYS A 268 -14.22 -7.88 8.13
N ALA A 269 -13.00 -7.84 8.68
CA ALA A 269 -12.73 -7.30 10.01
C ALA A 269 -13.04 -5.79 10.07
N TRP A 270 -12.65 -5.03 9.05
CA TRP A 270 -12.90 -3.59 8.97
C TRP A 270 -14.38 -3.29 8.80
N ALA A 271 -15.12 -4.05 8.00
CA ALA A 271 -16.56 -3.90 7.89
C ALA A 271 -17.27 -4.13 9.24
N GLN A 272 -16.80 -5.10 10.04
CA GLN A 272 -17.30 -5.31 11.41
C GLN A 272 -16.97 -4.11 12.31
N TRP A 273 -15.73 -3.61 12.25
CA TRP A 273 -15.31 -2.42 13.00
C TRP A 273 -16.15 -1.19 12.63
N LEU A 274 -16.37 -0.95 11.34
CA LEU A 274 -17.15 0.16 10.80
C LEU A 274 -18.62 0.07 11.21
N LYS A 275 -19.21 -1.14 11.18
CA LYS A 275 -20.57 -1.37 11.66
C LYS A 275 -20.68 -1.07 13.15
N ALA A 276 -19.72 -1.47 13.97
CA ALA A 276 -19.71 -1.14 15.39
C ALA A 276 -19.44 0.34 15.65
N ARG A 277 -18.65 0.99 14.78
CA ARG A 277 -18.35 2.43 14.88
C ARG A 277 -19.60 3.28 14.70
N LEU A 278 -20.63 2.82 14.01
CA LEU A 278 -21.91 3.52 13.88
C LEU A 278 -22.63 3.73 15.22
N ASP A 279 -22.36 2.89 16.23
CA ASP A 279 -22.99 3.00 17.56
C ASP A 279 -22.45 4.19 18.40
N ALA A 280 -21.55 5.03 17.85
CA ALA A 280 -20.94 6.16 18.53
C ALA A 280 -21.06 7.44 17.69
N PRO A 281 -21.66 8.53 18.18
CA PRO A 281 -21.85 9.75 17.39
C PRO A 281 -20.57 10.33 16.78
N GLY A 282 -20.73 11.11 15.72
CA GLY A 282 -19.67 11.96 15.15
C GLY A 282 -19.23 11.59 13.73
N ARG A 283 -18.20 12.28 13.25
CA ARG A 283 -17.74 12.20 11.86
C ARG A 283 -16.36 11.56 11.78
N VAL A 284 -16.22 10.52 10.97
CA VAL A 284 -15.01 9.71 10.85
C VAL A 284 -14.54 9.76 9.40
N PHE A 285 -13.26 10.06 9.19
CA PHE A 285 -12.64 9.89 7.87
C PHE A 285 -11.77 8.64 7.89
N VAL A 286 -12.19 7.60 7.19
CA VAL A 286 -11.46 6.33 7.07
C VAL A 286 -10.67 6.35 5.76
N ALA A 287 -9.35 6.23 5.86
CA ALA A 287 -8.42 6.22 4.75
C ALA A 287 -7.68 4.88 4.72
N VAL A 288 -8.00 4.05 3.73
CA VAL A 288 -7.42 2.71 3.53
C VAL A 288 -7.05 2.51 2.07
N GLY A 289 -6.12 1.60 1.79
CA GLY A 289 -5.63 1.34 0.44
C GLY A 289 -6.78 1.13 -0.54
N ALA A 290 -6.73 1.78 -1.70
CA ALA A 290 -7.86 1.84 -2.62
C ALA A 290 -8.33 0.47 -3.13
N GLY A 291 -7.45 -0.54 -3.13
CA GLY A 291 -7.80 -1.93 -3.44
C GLY A 291 -8.84 -2.55 -2.48
N HIS A 292 -9.03 -1.99 -1.29
CA HIS A 292 -10.04 -2.44 -0.33
C HIS A 292 -11.45 -1.93 -0.65
N LEU A 293 -11.58 -0.93 -1.54
CA LEU A 293 -12.79 -0.14 -1.73
C LEU A 293 -13.44 -0.28 -3.12
N GLY A 294 -13.39 -1.46 -3.73
CA GLY A 294 -14.10 -1.73 -4.98
C GLY A 294 -14.22 -3.21 -5.29
N GLY A 295 -15.21 -3.58 -6.10
CA GLY A 295 -15.46 -4.96 -6.50
C GLY A 295 -16.01 -5.85 -5.38
N LYS A 296 -16.07 -7.15 -5.71
CA LYS A 296 -16.56 -8.20 -4.81
C LYS A 296 -15.62 -8.37 -3.60
N ASP A 297 -16.21 -8.65 -2.45
CA ASP A 297 -15.53 -8.84 -1.16
C ASP A 297 -14.75 -7.58 -0.68
N SER A 298 -15.09 -6.40 -1.22
CA SER A 298 -14.67 -5.09 -0.69
C SER A 298 -15.28 -4.81 0.68
N VAL A 299 -14.77 -3.78 1.36
CA VAL A 299 -15.34 -3.31 2.64
C VAL A 299 -16.82 -2.98 2.49
N GLN A 300 -17.20 -2.32 1.40
CA GLN A 300 -18.58 -1.93 1.09
C GLN A 300 -19.47 -3.16 0.87
N ASP A 301 -18.98 -4.17 0.17
CA ASP A 301 -19.71 -5.43 -0.02
C ASP A 301 -19.97 -6.13 1.33
N TYR A 302 -18.96 -6.21 2.20
CA TYR A 302 -19.14 -6.76 3.55
C TYR A 302 -20.08 -5.95 4.44
N LEU A 303 -20.06 -4.61 4.34
CA LEU A 303 -21.03 -3.75 5.01
C LEU A 303 -22.45 -4.02 4.53
N ALA A 304 -22.66 -4.12 3.21
CA ALA A 304 -23.97 -4.38 2.61
C ALA A 304 -24.54 -5.74 3.07
N ARG A 305 -23.71 -6.79 3.14
CA ARG A 305 -24.08 -8.10 3.72
C ARG A 305 -24.51 -8.01 5.19
N GLY A 306 -24.01 -7.02 5.92
CA GLY A 306 -24.38 -6.70 7.30
C GLY A 306 -25.54 -5.71 7.45
N GLY A 307 -26.21 -5.35 6.36
CA GLY A 307 -27.33 -4.41 6.34
C GLY A 307 -26.93 -2.92 6.39
N VAL A 308 -25.64 -2.61 6.24
CA VAL A 308 -25.12 -1.24 6.24
C VAL A 308 -24.86 -0.79 4.81
N VAL A 309 -25.53 0.28 4.38
CA VAL A 309 -25.42 0.80 3.01
C VAL A 309 -24.33 1.88 2.93
N SER A 310 -23.45 1.75 1.94
CA SER A 310 -22.50 2.81 1.55
C SER A 310 -22.99 3.52 0.28
N GLN A 311 -22.95 4.84 0.27
CA GLN A 311 -23.29 5.68 -0.89
C GLN A 311 -22.03 6.31 -1.48
N ARG A 312 -21.88 6.28 -2.80
CA ARG A 312 -20.83 7.04 -3.51
C ARG A 312 -21.16 8.54 -3.46
N VAL A 313 -20.21 9.36 -3.03
CA VAL A 313 -20.37 10.83 -2.85
C VAL A 313 -19.37 11.67 -3.65
N GLN A 314 -18.48 11.01 -4.41
CA GLN A 314 -17.65 11.61 -5.48
C GLN A 314 -17.41 10.59 -6.58
#